data_AF-A0A3D3KKX3-F1
#
_entry.id   AF-A0A3D3KKX3-F1
#
_cell.length_a   1.000
_cell.length_b   1.000
_cell.length_c   1.000
_cell.angle_alpha   90.00
_cell.angle_beta   90.00
_cell.angle_gamma   90.00
#
_symmetry.space_group_name_H-M   'P 1'
#
loop_
_entity.id
_entity.type
_entity.pdbx_description
1 polymer ?
#
loop_
_entity_poly.entity_id
_entity_poly.type
_entity_poly.pdbx_seq_one_letter_code
_entity_poly.pdbx_strand_id
1 'polypeptide(L)'
;MTYSTTSANPTSYAQANAYTPLNFPELVSAIIHINEEHYDELLGFLTAFTSLSSEDMNEANVQLVDIYAEAIALQIQYKGTKKTSAQAHNPTFFIAFTAPITQFSDLNTQYILLKQQADKKLGKKTIKLTKQTFLVQDRYKVSQNMLRLELTGSTLDVSNKNSVPVDEAGYAYLFDLAHNASASQNVGDKASPTRAHCYYTLRKAWQTSDGVRAWVDVFLHGDTPGGHWASSLQIGDTVMSKREFPEKTAHLQDGQALLIADETSMPTVARLLELWDNPIPPLVLCVTQELADQAYFDAVKIGTDKKNGDKTRQSTECQTDNNFMLLPLVAGKIHSGKELAVLIDQTLANYLTNHPLQIEKVWGALEAGTAKALRGLIQQRLGLERSDSVIKVYWRKD
;
A
#
# COMPACT_ATOMS: atom_id res chain seq x y z
N MET A 1 14.27 -28.68 56.09
CA MET A 1 14.81 -27.33 55.84
C MET A 1 15.82 -27.49 54.70
N THR A 2 15.76 -26.86 53.54
CA THR A 2 14.89 -25.83 52.96
C THR A 2 15.19 -25.92 51.46
N TYR A 3 14.18 -26.16 50.64
CA TYR A 3 14.30 -26.09 49.18
C TYR A 3 14.50 -24.63 48.78
N SER A 4 15.57 -24.34 48.03
CA SER A 4 15.77 -23.03 47.40
C SER A 4 14.96 -23.00 46.11
N THR A 5 13.82 -22.31 46.15
CA THR A 5 13.01 -21.97 44.98
C THR A 5 13.69 -20.86 44.21
N THR A 6 14.10 -21.19 42.98
CA THR A 6 14.55 -20.24 41.96
C THR A 6 13.39 -19.32 41.60
N SER A 7 13.58 -18.03 41.90
CA SER A 7 12.68 -16.92 41.57
C SER A 7 12.49 -16.81 40.05
N ALA A 8 11.29 -17.13 39.56
CA ALA A 8 10.85 -16.79 38.22
C ALA A 8 10.41 -15.32 38.19
N ASN A 9 10.88 -14.57 37.17
CA ASN A 9 10.52 -13.17 36.94
C ASN A 9 8.98 -12.99 36.82
N PRO A 10 8.32 -12.19 37.68
CA PRO A 10 6.85 -12.05 37.68
C PRO A 10 6.27 -11.14 36.59
N THR A 11 7.10 -10.44 35.80
CA THR A 11 6.66 -9.28 35.01
C THR A 11 5.92 -9.60 33.71
N SER A 12 6.17 -10.74 33.06
CA SER A 12 5.46 -11.08 31.80
C SER A 12 4.10 -11.75 32.03
N TYR A 13 3.99 -12.61 33.05
CA TYR A 13 2.74 -13.32 33.37
C TYR A 13 1.70 -12.41 34.03
N ALA A 14 2.12 -11.42 34.81
CA ALA A 14 1.20 -10.49 35.46
C ALA A 14 0.51 -9.54 34.46
N GLN A 15 1.17 -9.16 33.36
CA GLN A 15 0.57 -8.29 32.33
C GLN A 15 -0.44 -9.04 31.44
N ALA A 16 -0.21 -10.31 31.10
CA ALA A 16 -1.17 -11.09 30.31
C ALA A 16 -2.53 -11.26 31.02
N ASN A 17 -2.54 -11.34 32.35
CA ASN A 17 -3.77 -11.41 33.15
C ASN A 17 -4.57 -10.09 33.20
N ALA A 18 -4.03 -8.98 32.69
CA ALA A 18 -4.73 -7.69 32.63
C ALA A 18 -5.50 -7.47 31.32
N TYR A 19 -5.36 -8.38 30.35
CA TYR A 19 -5.96 -8.28 29.02
C TYR A 19 -6.91 -9.44 28.75
N THR A 20 -8.01 -9.15 28.08
CA THR A 20 -9.06 -10.14 27.80
C THR A 20 -8.71 -10.91 26.53
N PRO A 21 -8.47 -12.24 26.58
CA PRO A 21 -8.21 -13.03 25.39
C PRO A 21 -9.42 -13.05 24.44
N LEU A 22 -9.17 -12.96 23.14
CA LEU A 22 -10.19 -13.08 22.12
C LEU A 22 -10.21 -14.50 21.56
N ASN A 23 -11.40 -15.07 21.38
CA ASN A 23 -11.60 -16.43 20.89
C ASN A 23 -12.30 -16.46 19.52
N PHE A 24 -11.81 -15.66 18.56
CA PHE A 24 -12.31 -15.71 17.18
C PHE A 24 -11.46 -16.67 16.34
N PRO A 25 -12.05 -17.60 15.56
CA PRO A 25 -11.29 -18.53 14.74
C PRO A 25 -10.42 -17.83 13.68
N GLU A 26 -10.79 -16.62 13.28
CA GLU A 26 -10.08 -15.80 12.28
C GLU A 26 -8.84 -15.07 12.83
N LEU A 27 -8.59 -15.09 14.15
CA LEU A 27 -7.46 -14.37 14.74
C LEU A 27 -6.11 -14.89 14.26
N VAL A 28 -5.97 -16.21 14.13
CA VAL A 28 -4.72 -16.84 13.70
C VAL A 28 -4.35 -16.36 12.29
N SER A 29 -5.32 -16.33 11.37
CA SER A 29 -5.08 -15.84 10.01
C SER A 29 -4.82 -14.33 9.97
N ALA A 30 -5.49 -13.55 10.82
CA ALA A 30 -5.23 -12.11 10.96
C ALA A 30 -3.81 -11.82 11.45
N ILE A 31 -3.33 -12.54 12.47
CA ILE A 31 -1.96 -12.39 13.01
C ILE A 31 -0.91 -12.73 11.94
N ILE A 32 -1.09 -13.85 11.23
CA ILE A 32 -0.19 -14.24 10.14
C ILE A 32 -0.15 -13.15 9.07
N HIS A 33 -1.31 -12.67 8.64
CA HIS A 33 -1.43 -11.62 7.62
C HIS A 33 -0.72 -10.32 8.04
N ILE A 34 -0.95 -9.86 9.27
CA ILE A 34 -0.31 -8.64 9.80
C ILE A 34 1.21 -8.80 9.85
N ASN A 35 1.72 -9.94 10.34
CA ASN A 35 3.16 -10.18 10.38
C ASN A 35 3.82 -10.20 8.99
N GLU A 36 3.14 -10.77 8.00
CA GLU A 36 3.67 -10.87 6.64
C GLU A 36 3.63 -9.55 5.87
N GLU A 37 2.63 -8.70 6.12
CA GLU A 37 2.34 -7.55 5.24
C GLU A 37 2.47 -6.19 5.92
N HIS A 38 2.43 -6.14 7.25
CA HIS A 38 2.34 -4.90 8.03
C HIS A 38 3.50 -4.70 9.02
N TYR A 39 4.63 -5.38 8.83
CA TYR A 39 5.80 -5.25 9.71
C TYR A 39 6.24 -3.82 10.02
N ASP A 40 6.31 -2.93 9.00
CA ASP A 40 6.70 -1.54 9.21
C ASP A 40 5.75 -0.80 10.17
N GLU A 41 4.49 -1.23 10.21
CA GLU A 41 3.47 -0.69 11.11
C GLU A 41 3.72 -1.20 12.53
N LEU A 42 4.06 -2.48 12.70
CA LEU A 42 4.48 -3.04 13.99
C LEU A 42 5.70 -2.31 14.56
N LEU A 43 6.70 -2.07 13.70
CA LEU A 43 7.87 -1.27 14.07
C LEU A 43 7.49 0.18 14.42
N GLY A 44 6.57 0.76 13.66
CA GLY A 44 5.99 2.07 13.94
C GLY A 44 5.28 2.14 15.29
N PHE A 45 4.54 1.10 15.67
CA PHE A 45 3.87 1.03 16.98
C PHE A 45 4.88 1.01 18.11
N LEU A 46 5.92 0.17 18.02
CA LEU A 46 6.97 0.14 19.03
C LEU A 46 7.67 1.51 19.14
N THR A 47 8.02 2.11 18.00
CA THR A 47 8.68 3.44 17.96
C THR A 47 7.80 4.53 18.57
N ALA A 48 6.47 4.48 18.37
CA ALA A 48 5.54 5.52 18.80
C ALA A 48 5.05 5.37 20.26
N PHE A 49 5.07 4.16 20.80
CA PHE A 49 4.42 3.82 22.07
C PHE A 49 5.34 3.20 23.12
N THR A 50 6.62 2.97 22.79
CA THR A 50 7.61 2.44 23.73
C THR A 50 8.83 3.36 23.80
N SER A 51 9.69 3.14 24.79
CA SER A 51 10.93 3.91 24.98
C SER A 51 12.16 3.25 24.34
N LEU A 52 11.96 2.31 23.41
CA LEU A 52 13.05 1.58 22.77
C LEU A 52 13.85 2.49 21.83
N SER A 53 15.17 2.32 21.83
CA SER A 53 16.04 3.12 20.97
C SER A 53 15.99 2.64 19.51
N SER A 54 16.41 3.49 18.58
CA SER A 54 16.54 3.10 17.17
C SER A 54 17.56 1.97 16.96
N GLU A 55 18.57 1.88 17.82
CA GLU A 55 19.58 0.81 17.80
C GLU A 55 18.96 -0.53 18.22
N ASP A 56 18.15 -0.55 19.29
CA ASP A 56 17.41 -1.74 19.73
C ASP A 56 16.50 -2.29 18.62
N MET A 57 15.95 -1.40 17.81
CA MET A 57 15.03 -1.73 16.73
C MET A 57 15.71 -2.26 15.48
N ASN A 58 16.87 -1.71 15.12
CA ASN A 58 17.62 -2.13 13.93
C ASN A 58 18.16 -3.56 14.07
N GLU A 59 18.53 -3.94 15.29
CA GLU A 59 19.05 -5.28 15.59
C GLU A 59 17.94 -6.31 15.89
N ALA A 60 16.66 -5.96 15.77
CA ALA A 60 15.59 -6.85 16.17
C ALA A 60 14.58 -7.19 15.06
N ASN A 61 13.96 -8.35 15.21
CA ASN A 61 12.79 -8.77 14.47
C ASN A 61 11.56 -8.59 15.37
N VAL A 62 10.49 -8.01 14.83
CA VAL A 62 9.24 -7.75 15.55
C VAL A 62 8.15 -8.68 15.03
N GLN A 63 7.41 -9.29 15.95
CA GLN A 63 6.25 -10.13 15.62
C GLN A 63 5.05 -9.78 16.48
N LEU A 64 3.89 -9.65 15.86
CA LEU A 64 2.61 -9.73 16.53
C LEU A 64 2.38 -11.19 16.97
N VAL A 65 2.31 -11.42 18.27
CA VAL A 65 2.15 -12.78 18.84
C VAL A 65 0.74 -13.07 19.30
N ASP A 66 -0.04 -12.04 19.64
CA ASP A 66 -1.42 -12.19 20.11
C ASP A 66 -2.21 -10.88 19.97
N ILE A 67 -3.54 -10.98 19.98
CA ILE A 67 -4.48 -9.85 19.96
C ILE A 67 -5.52 -10.08 21.07
N TYR A 68 -5.53 -9.16 22.03
CA TYR A 68 -6.49 -9.09 23.12
C TYR A 68 -7.59 -8.09 22.80
N ALA A 69 -8.68 -8.11 23.56
CA ALA A 69 -9.77 -7.15 23.38
C ALA A 69 -9.23 -5.71 23.46
N GLU A 70 -8.32 -5.42 24.39
CA GLU A 70 -7.85 -4.07 24.65
C GLU A 70 -6.51 -3.73 24.01
N ALA A 71 -5.74 -4.70 23.49
CA ALA A 71 -4.37 -4.46 23.03
C ALA A 71 -3.86 -5.49 22.01
N ILE A 72 -2.83 -5.11 21.25
CA ILE A 72 -1.97 -6.06 20.51
C ILE A 72 -0.72 -6.38 21.32
N ALA A 73 -0.22 -7.62 21.23
CA ALA A 73 1.02 -8.06 21.86
C ALA A 73 2.14 -8.20 20.81
N LEU A 74 3.17 -7.37 20.92
CA LEU A 74 4.33 -7.37 20.03
C LEU A 74 5.55 -7.94 20.75
N GLN A 75 6.10 -9.03 20.22
CA GLN A 75 7.34 -9.61 20.72
C GLN A 75 8.53 -9.17 19.87
N ILE A 76 9.64 -8.85 20.55
CA ILE A 76 10.91 -8.48 19.92
C ILE A 76 11.90 -9.64 20.05
N GLN A 77 12.56 -9.98 18.95
CA GLN A 77 13.60 -11.01 18.87
C GLN A 77 14.89 -10.40 18.31
N TYR A 78 15.92 -10.26 19.15
CA TYR A 78 17.20 -9.67 18.74
C TYR A 78 18.04 -10.62 17.86
N LYS A 79 18.63 -10.09 16.80
CA LYS A 79 19.51 -10.76 15.82
C LYS A 79 20.96 -10.80 16.35
N GLY A 80 21.35 -11.85 17.09
CA GLY A 80 22.78 -12.20 17.28
C GLY A 80 23.41 -11.98 18.68
N THR A 81 24.64 -12.50 18.84
CA THR A 81 25.27 -13.11 20.04
C THR A 81 25.61 -12.25 21.25
N LYS A 82 25.21 -10.97 21.33
CA LYS A 82 25.37 -10.22 22.58
C LYS A 82 24.21 -10.54 23.52
N LYS A 83 24.06 -11.81 23.92
CA LYS A 83 23.24 -12.12 25.10
C LYS A 83 24.01 -11.68 26.34
N THR A 84 23.94 -10.40 26.69
CA THR A 84 24.08 -10.06 28.10
C THR A 84 22.90 -10.72 28.83
N SER A 85 23.09 -11.17 30.07
CA SER A 85 22.07 -11.91 30.84
C SER A 85 20.73 -11.16 30.98
N ALA A 86 20.69 -9.86 30.69
CA ALA A 86 19.48 -9.02 30.63
C ALA A 86 18.69 -9.10 29.30
N GLN A 87 19.29 -9.57 28.20
CA GLN A 87 18.69 -9.69 26.85
C GLN A 87 18.24 -11.14 26.53
N ALA A 88 18.20 -12.03 27.52
CA ALA A 88 17.84 -13.44 27.33
C ALA A 88 16.32 -13.69 27.17
N HIS A 89 15.48 -12.69 27.46
CA HIS A 89 14.04 -12.77 27.27
C HIS A 89 13.65 -11.98 26.03
N ASN A 90 12.84 -12.57 25.15
CA ASN A 90 12.17 -11.86 24.07
C ASN A 90 11.06 -11.00 24.70
N PRO A 91 11.26 -9.68 24.90
CA PRO A 91 10.28 -8.88 25.59
C PRO A 91 9.00 -8.77 24.75
N THR A 92 7.86 -8.81 25.44
CA THR A 92 6.54 -8.59 24.84
C THR A 92 6.02 -7.24 25.28
N PHE A 93 5.59 -6.42 24.33
CA PHE A 93 4.99 -5.11 24.53
C PHE A 93 3.51 -5.16 24.19
N PHE A 94 2.68 -4.67 25.10
CA PHE A 94 1.24 -4.57 24.88
C PHE A 94 0.90 -3.14 24.46
N ILE A 95 0.39 -2.98 23.25
CA ILE A 95 0.00 -1.67 22.69
C ILE A 95 -1.52 -1.60 22.66
N ALA A 96 -2.08 -0.69 23.46
CA ALA A 96 -3.51 -0.58 23.66
C ALA A 96 -4.24 -0.04 22.41
N PHE A 97 -5.43 -0.57 22.14
CA PHE A 97 -6.40 0.00 21.21
C PHE A 97 -7.06 1.26 21.80
N THR A 98 -7.78 1.99 20.95
CA THR A 98 -8.55 3.17 21.40
C THR A 98 -9.82 2.74 22.16
N ALA A 99 -10.42 1.62 21.76
CA ALA A 99 -11.52 0.97 22.46
C ALA A 99 -11.38 -0.55 22.38
N PRO A 100 -11.95 -1.30 23.33
CA PRO A 100 -11.92 -2.76 23.28
C PRO A 100 -12.63 -3.33 22.05
N ILE A 101 -12.06 -4.39 21.46
CA ILE A 101 -12.67 -5.22 20.43
C ILE A 101 -13.75 -6.08 21.09
N THR A 102 -14.98 -5.99 20.59
CA THR A 102 -16.10 -6.83 21.07
C THR A 102 -16.51 -7.87 20.03
N GLN A 103 -16.30 -7.57 18.75
CA GLN A 103 -16.56 -8.45 17.63
C GLN A 103 -15.36 -8.43 16.67
N PHE A 104 -15.13 -9.52 15.93
CA PHE A 104 -14.00 -9.60 15.00
C PHE A 104 -14.00 -8.47 13.95
N SER A 105 -15.18 -8.01 13.53
CA SER A 105 -15.34 -6.86 12.61
C SER A 105 -14.73 -5.56 13.13
N ASP A 106 -14.57 -5.41 14.45
CA ASP A 106 -13.99 -4.21 15.06
C ASP A 106 -12.48 -4.14 14.86
N LEU A 107 -11.82 -5.28 14.66
CA LEU A 107 -10.35 -5.40 14.61
C LEU A 107 -9.74 -4.46 13.57
N ASN A 108 -10.27 -4.45 12.35
CA ASN A 108 -9.76 -3.59 11.27
C ASN A 108 -9.87 -2.10 11.64
N THR A 109 -11.00 -1.70 12.23
CA THR A 109 -11.21 -0.30 12.65
C THR A 109 -10.25 0.07 13.78
N GLN A 110 -10.14 -0.75 14.83
CA GLN A 110 -9.26 -0.48 15.96
C GLN A 110 -7.78 -0.47 15.56
N TYR A 111 -7.37 -1.39 14.67
CA TYR A 111 -6.02 -1.41 14.12
C TYR A 111 -5.69 -0.14 13.33
N ILE A 112 -6.62 0.37 12.52
CA ILE A 112 -6.43 1.63 11.78
C ILE A 112 -6.37 2.83 12.72
N LEU A 113 -7.22 2.87 13.75
CA LEU A 113 -7.18 3.94 14.76
C LEU A 113 -5.83 3.94 15.49
N LEU A 114 -5.33 2.76 15.86
CA LEU A 114 -4.00 2.61 16.46
C LEU A 114 -2.90 3.11 15.50
N LYS A 115 -2.98 2.76 14.21
CA LYS A 115 -2.07 3.26 13.18
C LYS A 115 -2.12 4.77 13.00
N GLN A 116 -3.31 5.38 13.01
CA GLN A 116 -3.45 6.83 12.97
C GLN A 116 -2.77 7.51 14.17
N GLN A 117 -2.90 6.94 15.37
CA GLN A 117 -2.23 7.47 16.55
C GLN A 117 -0.70 7.35 16.45
N ALA A 118 -0.20 6.21 15.98
CA ALA A 118 1.24 5.99 15.77
C ALA A 118 1.81 6.96 14.73
N ASP A 119 1.19 7.02 13.55
CA ASP A 119 1.64 7.87 12.45
C ASP A 119 1.61 9.36 12.85
N LYS A 120 0.58 9.79 13.60
CA LYS A 120 0.52 11.16 14.14
C LYS A 120 1.68 11.47 15.08
N LYS A 121 2.04 10.55 15.97
CA LYS A 121 3.20 10.71 16.87
C LYS A 121 4.52 10.74 16.10
N LEU A 122 4.60 10.04 14.98
CA LEU A 122 5.79 9.94 14.12
C LEU A 122 5.83 11.00 13.01
N GLY A 123 4.84 11.89 12.92
CA GLY A 123 4.75 12.90 11.85
C GLY A 123 4.52 12.31 10.45
N LYS A 124 4.00 11.07 10.35
CA LYS A 124 3.74 10.38 9.08
C LYS A 124 2.32 10.66 8.58
N LYS A 125 2.13 10.56 7.25
CA LYS A 125 0.79 10.52 6.66
C LYS A 125 0.10 9.22 7.06
N THR A 126 -1.20 9.28 7.31
CA THR A 126 -1.99 8.13 7.75
C THR A 126 -3.24 7.93 6.91
N ILE A 127 -3.77 6.71 6.99
CA ILE A 127 -5.10 6.32 6.49
C ILE A 127 -6.13 7.27 7.10
N LYS A 128 -7.08 7.75 6.29
CA LYS A 128 -8.22 8.55 6.76
C LYS A 128 -9.49 7.73 6.67
N LEU A 129 -10.28 7.71 7.76
CA LEU A 129 -11.61 7.12 7.81
C LEU A 129 -12.64 8.20 7.45
N THR A 130 -12.63 8.62 6.19
CA THR A 130 -13.46 9.71 5.67
C THR A 130 -14.39 9.18 4.58
N LYS A 131 -15.63 9.67 4.58
CA LYS A 131 -16.54 9.47 3.44
C LYS A 131 -16.40 10.64 2.47
N GLN A 132 -16.17 10.34 1.21
CA GLN A 132 -16.15 11.36 0.16
C GLN A 132 -16.99 10.88 -1.02
N THR A 133 -17.87 11.75 -1.51
CA THR A 133 -18.68 11.49 -2.71
C THR A 133 -18.10 12.25 -3.89
N PHE A 134 -17.98 11.56 -5.01
CA PHE A 134 -17.54 12.11 -6.27
C PHE A 134 -18.63 11.97 -7.32
N LEU A 135 -18.69 12.91 -8.25
CA LEU A 135 -19.56 12.85 -9.43
C LEU A 135 -18.77 12.31 -10.63
N VAL A 136 -19.31 11.31 -11.32
CA VAL A 136 -18.74 10.79 -12.57
C VAL A 136 -19.02 11.79 -13.69
N GLN A 137 -17.96 12.33 -14.28
CA GLN A 137 -18.03 13.29 -15.38
C GLN A 137 -17.83 12.63 -16.74
N ASP A 138 -16.92 11.67 -16.81
CA ASP A 138 -16.60 10.96 -18.04
C ASP A 138 -16.02 9.58 -17.73
N ARG A 139 -16.01 8.71 -18.75
CA ARG A 139 -15.40 7.39 -18.71
C ARG A 139 -14.92 6.96 -20.09
N TYR A 140 -13.67 6.52 -20.17
CA TYR A 140 -13.08 6.06 -21.42
C TYR A 140 -11.93 5.09 -21.17
N LYS A 141 -11.61 4.26 -22.17
CA LYS A 141 -10.48 3.34 -22.10
C LYS A 141 -9.17 4.08 -22.43
N VAL A 142 -8.15 3.89 -21.60
CA VAL A 142 -6.79 4.42 -21.82
C VAL A 142 -5.80 3.34 -22.29
N SER A 143 -6.21 2.07 -22.18
CA SER A 143 -5.61 0.93 -22.86
C SER A 143 -6.72 -0.10 -23.15
N GLN A 144 -6.37 -1.27 -23.68
CA GLN A 144 -7.34 -2.32 -23.97
C GLN A 144 -8.21 -2.67 -22.75
N ASN A 145 -7.57 -2.79 -21.59
CA ASN A 145 -8.21 -3.25 -20.35
C ASN A 145 -8.17 -2.22 -19.22
N MET A 146 -7.73 -0.98 -19.46
CA MET A 146 -7.75 0.06 -18.43
C MET A 146 -8.86 1.08 -18.70
N LEU A 147 -9.87 1.12 -17.82
CA LEU A 147 -10.94 2.10 -17.84
C LEU A 147 -10.60 3.27 -16.92
N ARG A 148 -10.51 4.47 -17.49
CA ARG A 148 -10.38 5.71 -16.73
C ARG A 148 -11.77 6.26 -16.41
N LEU A 149 -11.99 6.56 -15.15
CA LEU A 149 -13.10 7.37 -14.66
C LEU A 149 -12.60 8.78 -14.40
N GLU A 150 -13.26 9.78 -14.99
CA GLU A 150 -13.09 11.17 -14.60
C GLU A 150 -14.13 11.54 -13.55
N LEU A 151 -13.64 11.93 -12.38
CA LEU A 151 -14.41 12.21 -11.18
C LEU A 151 -14.28 13.67 -10.79
N THR A 152 -15.31 14.21 -10.14
CA THR A 152 -15.26 15.53 -9.51
C THR A 152 -15.60 15.42 -8.05
N GLY A 153 -14.71 15.90 -7.19
CA GLY A 153 -15.00 16.03 -5.77
C GLY A 153 -15.93 17.22 -5.55
N SER A 154 -16.97 17.04 -4.74
CA SER A 154 -17.84 18.17 -4.36
C SER A 154 -17.07 19.19 -3.54
N THR A 155 -17.06 20.45 -3.96
CA THR A 155 -16.54 21.61 -3.21
C THR A 155 -17.47 22.07 -2.10
N LEU A 156 -18.65 21.46 -1.96
CA LEU A 156 -19.68 21.87 -1.00
C LEU A 156 -19.37 21.51 0.47
N ASP A 157 -18.32 20.73 0.73
CA ASP A 157 -17.79 20.52 2.09
C ASP A 157 -16.58 21.43 2.32
N VAL A 158 -16.84 22.69 2.69
CA VAL A 158 -15.90 23.81 2.87
C VAL A 158 -14.96 23.62 4.08
N SER A 159 -14.88 22.42 4.65
CA SER A 159 -13.80 22.11 5.57
C SER A 159 -12.59 21.63 4.76
N ASN A 160 -11.50 22.40 4.80
CA ASN A 160 -10.18 22.10 4.19
C ASN A 160 -9.56 20.72 4.58
N LYS A 161 -10.31 19.82 5.22
CA LYS A 161 -9.85 18.53 5.73
C LYS A 161 -10.02 17.37 4.73
N ASN A 162 -10.88 17.51 3.72
CA ASN A 162 -11.23 16.45 2.75
C ASN A 162 -10.86 16.79 1.29
N SER A 163 -9.80 17.59 1.09
CA SER A 163 -9.33 17.89 -0.26
C SER A 163 -8.71 16.65 -0.92
N VAL A 164 -9.09 16.42 -2.17
CA VAL A 164 -8.46 15.39 -3.01
C VAL A 164 -6.98 15.74 -3.19
N PRO A 165 -6.04 14.82 -2.91
CA PRO A 165 -4.62 15.14 -2.93
C PRO A 165 -4.10 15.25 -4.37
N VAL A 166 -3.77 16.48 -4.78
CA VAL A 166 -3.27 16.77 -6.14
C VAL A 166 -1.81 16.38 -6.31
N ASP A 167 -1.00 16.39 -5.26
CA ASP A 167 0.47 16.19 -5.33
C ASP A 167 0.93 14.88 -4.69
N GLU A 168 0.08 13.85 -4.69
CA GLU A 168 0.40 12.55 -4.10
C GLU A 168 0.29 11.42 -5.13
N ALA A 169 1.31 10.57 -5.19
CA ALA A 169 1.29 9.35 -5.96
C ALA A 169 0.89 8.15 -5.09
N GLY A 170 0.15 7.21 -5.69
CA GLY A 170 -0.30 5.98 -5.02
C GLY A 170 -1.40 6.18 -3.98
N TYR A 171 -1.93 7.40 -3.85
CA TYR A 171 -3.09 7.63 -3.00
C TYR A 171 -4.27 6.79 -3.48
N ALA A 172 -4.98 6.09 -2.60
CA ALA A 172 -6.05 5.18 -2.99
C ALA A 172 -7.34 5.42 -2.18
N TYR A 173 -8.47 5.18 -2.81
CA TYR A 173 -9.80 5.27 -2.21
C TYR A 173 -10.46 3.90 -2.13
N LEU A 174 -11.04 3.58 -0.96
CA LEU A 174 -11.90 2.42 -0.78
C LEU A 174 -13.32 2.78 -1.22
N PHE A 175 -13.69 2.46 -2.45
CA PHE A 175 -15.01 2.74 -3.01
C PHE A 175 -16.06 1.73 -2.54
N ASP A 176 -17.29 2.22 -2.33
CA ASP A 176 -18.48 1.43 -2.03
C ASP A 176 -19.18 1.00 -3.32
N LEU A 177 -18.97 -0.25 -3.70
CA LEU A 177 -19.47 -0.79 -4.99
C LEU A 177 -21.01 -0.86 -5.02
N ALA A 178 -21.65 -0.91 -3.85
CA ALA A 178 -23.10 -0.96 -3.71
C ALA A 178 -23.77 0.42 -3.67
N HIS A 179 -23.01 1.52 -3.72
CA HIS A 179 -23.55 2.89 -3.54
C HIS A 179 -24.69 3.23 -4.51
N ASN A 180 -24.56 2.84 -5.79
CA ASN A 180 -25.59 3.07 -6.80
C ASN A 180 -26.54 1.88 -7.02
N ALA A 181 -26.30 0.74 -6.35
CA ALA A 181 -27.09 -0.47 -6.57
C ALA A 181 -28.58 -0.30 -6.17
N SER A 182 -28.86 0.60 -5.23
CA SER A 182 -30.21 0.85 -4.72
C SER A 182 -31.06 1.80 -5.59
N ALA A 183 -30.45 2.55 -6.50
CA ALA A 183 -31.17 3.56 -7.29
C ALA A 183 -31.88 2.98 -8.52
N SER A 184 -31.55 1.74 -8.89
CA SER A 184 -32.02 1.10 -10.12
C SER A 184 -32.24 -0.39 -9.92
N GLN A 185 -33.14 -0.80 -9.01
CA GLN A 185 -33.76 -2.12 -9.14
C GLN A 185 -35.08 -2.32 -8.38
N ASN A 186 -36.08 -2.76 -9.16
CA ASN A 186 -37.30 -3.39 -8.69
C ASN A 186 -36.98 -4.63 -7.85
N VAL A 187 -37.81 -4.84 -6.84
CA VAL A 187 -37.74 -5.95 -5.87
C VAL A 187 -37.91 -7.29 -6.60
N GLY A 188 -36.80 -7.97 -6.90
CA GLY A 188 -36.87 -9.34 -7.41
C GLY A 188 -35.72 -9.75 -8.30
N ASP A 189 -34.48 -9.72 -7.82
CA ASP A 189 -33.54 -10.84 -7.99
C ASP A 189 -32.26 -10.61 -7.20
N LYS A 190 -31.75 -11.69 -6.61
CA LYS A 190 -30.70 -11.71 -5.59
C LYS A 190 -29.30 -11.58 -6.19
N ALA A 191 -28.50 -10.65 -5.67
CA ALA A 191 -27.27 -10.91 -4.91
C ALA A 191 -26.58 -9.58 -4.57
N SER A 192 -26.39 -9.27 -3.29
CA SER A 192 -25.44 -8.23 -2.89
C SER A 192 -24.05 -8.60 -3.44
N PRO A 193 -23.26 -7.66 -3.96
CA PRO A 193 -21.91 -7.97 -4.41
C PRO A 193 -21.13 -8.67 -3.28
N THR A 194 -20.45 -9.77 -3.62
CA THR A 194 -19.68 -10.61 -2.68
C THR A 194 -18.59 -9.82 -1.95
N ARG A 195 -18.07 -8.76 -2.59
CA ARG A 195 -17.26 -7.71 -1.97
C ARG A 195 -17.97 -6.37 -2.12
N ALA A 196 -18.34 -5.75 -0.99
CA ALA A 196 -18.99 -4.45 -0.99
C ALA A 196 -18.02 -3.28 -1.27
N HIS A 197 -16.70 -3.50 -1.15
CA HIS A 197 -15.69 -2.45 -1.26
C HIS A 197 -14.49 -2.87 -2.13
N CYS A 198 -13.90 -1.92 -2.85
CA CYS A 198 -12.64 -2.11 -3.58
C CYS A 198 -11.74 -0.88 -3.47
N TYR A 199 -10.43 -1.08 -3.37
CA TYR A 199 -9.47 0.02 -3.45
C TYR A 199 -9.15 0.33 -4.90
N TYR A 200 -9.16 1.61 -5.26
CA TYR A 200 -8.61 2.10 -6.51
C TYR A 200 -7.69 3.29 -6.29
N THR A 201 -6.58 3.31 -7.03
CA THR A 201 -5.62 4.40 -7.01
C THR A 201 -6.22 5.66 -7.64
N LEU A 202 -6.08 6.78 -6.94
CA LEU A 202 -6.17 8.11 -7.52
C LEU A 202 -5.01 8.28 -8.50
N ARG A 203 -5.30 8.08 -9.79
CA ARG A 203 -4.32 8.18 -10.86
C ARG A 203 -3.73 9.59 -10.96
N LYS A 204 -4.57 10.61 -10.85
CA LYS A 204 -4.17 12.03 -10.93
C LYS A 204 -5.30 12.89 -10.37
N ALA A 205 -4.98 14.03 -9.78
CA ALA A 205 -5.96 15.08 -9.49
C ALA A 205 -5.40 16.45 -9.84
N TRP A 206 -6.26 17.37 -10.23
CA TRP A 206 -5.90 18.74 -10.56
C TRP A 206 -7.03 19.71 -10.23
N GLN A 207 -6.65 20.94 -9.92
CA GLN A 207 -7.59 22.02 -9.66
C GLN A 207 -8.18 22.53 -10.98
N THR A 208 -9.48 22.79 -10.98
CA THR A 208 -10.20 23.52 -12.02
C THR A 208 -10.95 24.70 -11.40
N SER A 209 -11.58 25.54 -12.21
CA SER A 209 -12.40 26.65 -11.71
C SER A 209 -13.56 26.19 -10.82
N ASP A 210 -14.06 24.99 -11.06
CA ASP A 210 -15.31 24.48 -10.47
C ASP A 210 -15.06 23.45 -9.36
N GLY A 211 -13.79 23.15 -9.05
CA GLY A 211 -13.40 22.23 -7.98
C GLY A 211 -12.16 21.41 -8.30
N VAL A 212 -12.11 20.19 -7.76
CA VAL A 212 -11.03 19.24 -8.07
C VAL A 212 -11.55 18.18 -9.02
N ARG A 213 -10.90 18.05 -10.17
CA ARG A 213 -11.05 16.90 -11.06
C ARG A 213 -10.03 15.82 -10.68
N ALA A 214 -10.42 14.59 -10.87
CA ALA A 214 -9.61 13.42 -10.54
C ALA A 214 -9.78 12.32 -11.59
N TRP A 215 -8.71 11.59 -11.85
CA TRP A 215 -8.73 10.34 -12.59
C TRP A 215 -8.58 9.17 -11.63
N VAL A 216 -9.41 8.15 -11.83
CA VAL A 216 -9.26 6.83 -11.24
C VAL A 216 -9.23 5.82 -12.37
N ASP A 217 -8.19 5.00 -12.41
CA ASP A 217 -8.01 3.99 -13.45
C ASP A 217 -8.34 2.61 -12.87
N VAL A 218 -9.23 1.88 -13.55
CA VAL A 218 -9.72 0.57 -13.15
C VAL A 218 -9.30 -0.45 -14.20
N PHE A 219 -8.50 -1.43 -13.78
CA PHE A 219 -8.18 -2.57 -14.62
C PHE A 219 -9.39 -3.49 -14.75
N LEU A 220 -9.84 -3.70 -15.98
CA LEU A 220 -10.97 -4.55 -16.34
C LEU A 220 -10.44 -5.94 -16.70
N HIS A 221 -10.71 -6.91 -15.84
CA HIS A 221 -10.33 -8.29 -16.09
C HIS A 221 -11.37 -9.27 -15.55
N GLY A 222 -11.51 -10.38 -16.27
CA GLY A 222 -12.40 -11.48 -15.89
C GLY A 222 -13.81 -11.05 -15.51
N ASP A 223 -14.39 -11.81 -14.60
CA ASP A 223 -15.69 -11.54 -13.99
C ASP A 223 -15.45 -11.08 -12.55
N THR A 224 -15.25 -9.77 -12.34
CA THR A 224 -14.95 -9.20 -11.01
C THR A 224 -15.96 -8.15 -10.58
N PRO A 225 -16.33 -8.08 -9.29
CA PRO A 225 -17.26 -7.06 -8.79
C PRO A 225 -16.80 -5.62 -9.08
N GLY A 226 -15.49 -5.39 -8.97
CA GLY A 226 -14.88 -4.09 -9.25
C GLY A 226 -14.96 -3.68 -10.71
N GLY A 227 -14.69 -4.62 -11.64
CA GLY A 227 -14.79 -4.38 -13.07
C GLY A 227 -16.23 -4.14 -13.52
N HIS A 228 -17.20 -4.91 -12.99
CA HIS A 228 -18.63 -4.71 -13.26
C HIS A 228 -19.13 -3.38 -12.76
N TRP A 229 -18.78 -3.02 -11.52
CA TRP A 229 -19.11 -1.73 -10.94
C TRP A 229 -18.62 -0.60 -11.84
N ALA A 230 -17.33 -0.56 -12.16
CA ALA A 230 -16.75 0.50 -12.98
C ALA A 230 -17.37 0.52 -14.39
N SER A 231 -17.66 -0.66 -14.95
CA SER A 231 -18.29 -0.79 -16.27
C SER A 231 -19.76 -0.35 -16.29
N SER A 232 -20.45 -0.38 -15.15
CA SER A 232 -21.86 0.01 -15.03
C SER A 232 -22.08 1.52 -14.89
N LEU A 233 -21.10 2.25 -14.34
CA LEU A 233 -21.20 3.68 -14.05
C LEU A 233 -21.49 4.51 -15.30
N GLN A 234 -22.41 5.45 -15.18
CA GLN A 234 -22.76 6.43 -16.22
C GLN A 234 -22.31 7.83 -15.81
N ILE A 235 -22.20 8.72 -16.81
CA ILE A 235 -22.00 10.15 -16.55
C ILE A 235 -23.19 10.66 -15.71
N GLY A 236 -22.91 11.40 -14.65
CA GLY A 236 -23.90 11.87 -13.68
C GLY A 236 -24.11 10.96 -12.48
N ASP A 237 -23.62 9.71 -12.50
CA ASP A 237 -23.62 8.86 -11.31
C ASP A 237 -22.70 9.42 -10.23
N THR A 238 -22.96 9.05 -8.99
CA THR A 238 -22.05 9.35 -7.88
C THR A 238 -21.29 8.11 -7.45
N VAL A 239 -20.07 8.27 -6.93
CA VAL A 239 -19.30 7.20 -6.29
C VAL A 239 -18.86 7.65 -4.92
N MET A 240 -18.92 6.76 -3.93
CA MET A 240 -18.58 7.08 -2.54
C MET A 240 -17.34 6.30 -2.09
N SER A 241 -16.33 6.99 -1.59
CA SER A 241 -15.25 6.38 -0.82
C SER A 241 -15.61 6.32 0.67
N LYS A 242 -15.08 5.33 1.38
CA LYS A 242 -15.22 5.18 2.85
C LYS A 242 -13.90 5.32 3.60
N ARG A 243 -12.79 5.31 2.87
CA ARG A 243 -11.45 5.34 3.39
C ARG A 243 -10.50 5.83 2.32
N GLU A 244 -9.44 6.48 2.79
CA GLU A 244 -8.36 6.99 1.96
C GLU A 244 -7.03 6.44 2.48
N PHE A 245 -6.15 6.02 1.57
CA PHE A 245 -4.88 5.38 1.89
C PHE A 245 -3.73 6.10 1.16
N PRO A 246 -2.80 6.75 1.88
CA PRO A 246 -1.57 7.27 1.27
C PRO A 246 -0.54 6.17 1.06
N GLU A 247 0.12 6.15 -0.10
CA GLU A 247 1.19 5.20 -0.39
C GLU A 247 2.53 5.59 0.25
N LYS A 248 3.36 4.60 0.54
CA LYS A 248 4.73 4.81 1.05
C LYS A 248 5.72 4.89 -0.10
N THR A 249 6.13 6.11 -0.44
CA THR A 249 7.02 6.39 -1.58
C THR A 249 8.24 7.26 -1.22
N ALA A 250 8.40 7.61 0.06
CA ALA A 250 9.43 8.55 0.53
C ALA A 250 10.87 8.05 0.33
N HIS A 251 11.10 6.74 0.25
CA HIS A 251 12.42 6.16 0.01
C HIS A 251 12.89 6.30 -1.45
N LEU A 252 12.04 6.76 -2.37
CA LEU A 252 12.35 6.88 -3.80
C LEU A 252 13.00 8.22 -4.18
N GLN A 253 13.28 9.10 -3.22
CA GLN A 253 13.75 10.48 -3.48
C GLN A 253 15.21 10.55 -3.95
N ASP A 254 15.97 9.47 -3.74
CA ASP A 254 17.37 9.34 -4.13
C ASP A 254 17.68 7.95 -4.68
N GLY A 255 18.91 7.79 -5.19
CA GLY A 255 19.43 6.55 -5.74
C GLY A 255 18.76 6.11 -7.04
N GLN A 256 19.35 5.11 -7.71
CA GLN A 256 18.73 4.52 -8.88
C GLN A 256 17.55 3.63 -8.45
N ALA A 257 16.35 4.01 -8.88
CA ALA A 257 15.12 3.31 -8.53
C ALA A 257 14.68 2.28 -9.59
N LEU A 258 14.06 1.20 -9.10
CA LEU A 258 13.28 0.22 -9.87
C LEU A 258 11.81 0.29 -9.43
N LEU A 259 10.92 0.52 -10.39
CA LEU A 259 9.46 0.53 -10.19
C LEU A 259 8.87 -0.71 -10.88
N ILE A 260 8.22 -1.60 -10.12
CA ILE A 260 7.62 -2.83 -10.65
C ILE A 260 6.09 -2.73 -10.55
N ALA A 261 5.40 -2.78 -11.68
CA ALA A 261 3.94 -2.67 -11.70
C ALA A 261 3.28 -3.76 -12.53
N ASP A 262 2.24 -4.38 -11.98
CA ASP A 262 1.17 -4.99 -12.77
C ASP A 262 0.08 -3.97 -13.12
N GLU A 263 -0.92 -4.37 -13.90
CA GLU A 263 -1.98 -3.47 -14.38
C GLU A 263 -2.67 -2.71 -13.24
N THR A 264 -2.86 -3.35 -12.09
CA THR A 264 -3.54 -2.74 -10.93
C THR A 264 -2.73 -1.63 -10.28
N SER A 265 -1.42 -1.61 -10.49
CA SER A 265 -0.47 -0.66 -9.88
C SER A 265 0.18 0.31 -10.86
N MET A 266 -0.01 0.09 -12.16
CA MET A 266 0.39 1.04 -13.21
C MET A 266 -0.09 2.48 -12.96
N PRO A 267 -1.31 2.73 -12.44
CA PRO A 267 -1.74 4.08 -12.10
C PRO A 267 -0.86 4.76 -11.04
N THR A 268 -0.38 4.00 -10.06
CA THR A 268 0.54 4.49 -9.03
C THR A 268 1.89 4.86 -9.63
N VAL A 269 2.47 3.97 -10.44
CA VAL A 269 3.77 4.23 -11.11
C VAL A 269 3.69 5.41 -12.05
N ALA A 270 2.62 5.52 -12.84
CA ALA A 270 2.46 6.64 -13.74
C ALA A 270 2.36 7.98 -12.98
N ARG A 271 1.69 8.01 -11.83
CA ARG A 271 1.66 9.22 -10.99
C ARG A 271 3.01 9.51 -10.34
N LEU A 272 3.75 8.48 -9.93
CA LEU A 272 5.12 8.61 -9.43
C LEU A 272 6.04 9.26 -10.48
N LEU A 273 5.95 8.83 -11.74
CA LEU A 273 6.73 9.36 -12.83
C LEU A 273 6.41 10.84 -13.10
N GLU A 274 5.13 11.21 -13.16
CA GLU A 274 4.70 12.60 -13.37
C GLU A 274 5.17 13.54 -12.25
N LEU A 275 5.26 13.03 -11.01
CA LEU A 275 5.73 13.76 -9.82
C LEU A 275 7.20 13.49 -9.50
N TRP A 276 7.94 12.82 -10.39
CA TRP A 276 9.28 12.33 -10.09
C TRP A 276 10.24 13.48 -9.84
N ASP A 277 10.86 13.48 -8.66
CA ASP A 277 11.79 14.53 -8.25
C ASP A 277 13.21 14.03 -7.99
N ASN A 278 13.40 12.71 -7.94
CA ASN A 278 14.72 12.10 -7.89
C ASN A 278 15.47 12.45 -9.19
N PRO A 279 16.72 12.96 -9.11
CA PRO A 279 17.50 13.35 -10.28
C PRO A 279 17.85 12.19 -11.22
N ILE A 280 17.77 10.95 -10.73
CA ILE A 280 18.03 9.73 -11.50
C ILE A 280 16.69 9.17 -12.01
N PRO A 281 16.46 9.05 -13.33
CA PRO A 281 15.26 8.41 -13.87
C PRO A 281 15.16 6.94 -13.46
N PRO A 282 13.96 6.43 -13.13
CA PRO A 282 13.79 5.06 -12.71
C PRO A 282 13.84 4.08 -13.90
N LEU A 283 14.16 2.83 -13.60
CA LEU A 283 13.80 1.68 -14.44
C LEU A 283 12.39 1.24 -14.06
N VAL A 284 11.48 1.13 -15.04
CA VAL A 284 10.11 0.67 -14.85
C VAL A 284 9.96 -0.71 -15.45
N LEU A 285 9.72 -1.74 -14.63
CA LEU A 285 9.37 -3.08 -15.09
C LEU A 285 7.84 -3.18 -15.13
N CYS A 286 7.28 -3.15 -16.33
CA CYS A 286 5.84 -3.18 -16.56
C CYS A 286 5.39 -4.60 -16.91
N VAL A 287 4.66 -5.21 -15.98
CA VAL A 287 4.12 -6.55 -16.10
C VAL A 287 2.68 -6.44 -16.58
N THR A 288 2.35 -7.01 -17.73
CA THR A 288 0.97 -7.07 -18.23
C THR A 288 0.64 -8.47 -18.72
N GLN A 289 -0.64 -8.82 -18.70
CA GLN A 289 -1.14 -10.05 -19.31
C GLN A 289 -1.17 -9.93 -20.83
N GLU A 290 -1.56 -8.76 -21.33
CA GLU A 290 -1.71 -8.46 -22.75
C GLU A 290 -0.70 -7.41 -23.21
N LEU A 291 -0.17 -7.59 -24.43
CA LEU A 291 0.80 -6.66 -25.02
C LEU A 291 0.21 -5.25 -25.18
N ALA A 292 -1.08 -5.15 -25.50
CA ALA A 292 -1.75 -3.87 -25.74
C ALA A 292 -1.81 -2.97 -24.49
N ASP A 293 -1.74 -3.53 -23.28
CA ASP A 293 -1.79 -2.75 -22.04
C ASP A 293 -0.44 -2.10 -21.71
N GLN A 294 0.67 -2.52 -22.34
CA GLN A 294 1.98 -1.87 -22.19
C GLN A 294 1.97 -0.41 -22.65
N ALA A 295 1.10 -0.07 -23.61
CA ALA A 295 0.95 1.27 -24.17
C ALA A 295 0.45 2.32 -23.15
N TYR A 296 -0.01 1.89 -21.97
CA TYR A 296 -0.46 2.80 -20.90
C TYR A 296 0.60 3.84 -20.51
N PHE A 297 1.88 3.48 -20.60
CA PHE A 297 3.00 4.37 -20.27
C PHE A 297 3.42 5.30 -21.41
N ASP A 298 2.93 5.11 -22.65
CA ASP A 298 3.34 5.89 -23.83
C ASP A 298 3.06 7.39 -23.68
N ALA A 299 1.98 7.73 -22.97
CA ALA A 299 1.58 9.12 -22.73
C ALA A 299 2.18 9.72 -21.44
N VAL A 300 2.89 8.92 -20.63
CA VAL A 300 3.43 9.35 -19.34
C VAL A 300 4.76 10.06 -19.55
N LYS A 301 4.91 11.25 -18.96
CA LYS A 301 6.12 12.06 -19.03
C LYS A 301 6.64 12.32 -17.63
N ILE A 302 7.95 12.20 -17.45
CA ILE A 302 8.58 12.35 -16.14
C ILE A 302 8.56 13.83 -15.70
N GLY A 303 8.26 14.09 -14.44
CA GLY A 303 8.39 15.42 -13.82
C GLY A 303 7.53 16.53 -14.42
N THR A 304 6.46 16.23 -15.15
CA THR A 304 5.56 17.26 -15.72
C THR A 304 4.82 18.05 -14.66
N ASP A 305 4.63 17.47 -13.48
CA ASP A 305 3.81 18.02 -12.41
C ASP A 305 4.65 18.35 -11.16
N LYS A 306 5.97 18.60 -11.32
CA LYS A 306 6.84 18.99 -10.22
C LYS A 306 6.26 20.18 -9.44
N LYS A 307 6.35 20.10 -8.11
CA LYS A 307 5.90 21.19 -7.23
C LYS A 307 6.60 22.50 -7.63
N ASN A 308 5.81 23.53 -7.89
CA ASN A 308 6.24 24.90 -8.15
C ASN A 308 7.02 25.47 -6.93
N GLY A 309 8.29 25.08 -6.77
CA GLY A 309 9.22 25.64 -5.79
C GLY A 309 10.36 26.43 -6.42
N ASP A 310 10.64 26.24 -7.72
CA ASP A 310 11.76 26.89 -8.40
C ASP A 310 11.35 27.37 -9.80
N LYS A 311 10.54 28.44 -9.86
CA LYS A 311 10.22 29.14 -11.12
C LYS A 311 11.46 29.84 -11.73
N THR A 312 12.61 29.80 -11.09
CA THR A 312 13.87 30.40 -11.54
C THR A 312 14.74 29.49 -12.39
N ARG A 313 14.35 28.22 -12.59
CA ARG A 313 14.97 27.30 -13.56
C ARG A 313 14.14 27.09 -14.83
N GLN A 314 13.40 28.11 -15.27
CA GLN A 314 13.15 28.27 -16.71
C GLN A 314 14.42 28.83 -17.37
N SER A 315 15.50 28.05 -17.32
CA SER A 315 16.63 28.23 -18.23
C SER A 315 16.41 27.27 -19.39
N THR A 316 16.00 27.84 -20.51
CA THR A 316 16.52 27.56 -21.85
C THR A 316 17.47 26.35 -21.94
N GLU A 317 17.07 25.42 -22.81
CA GLU A 317 17.96 24.41 -23.44
C GLU A 317 18.60 23.38 -22.50
N CYS A 318 17.82 22.35 -22.16
CA CYS A 318 18.25 20.94 -22.12
C CYS A 318 17.03 20.04 -22.29
N GLN A 319 16.41 20.07 -23.48
CA GLN A 319 15.63 18.94 -23.98
C GLN A 319 16.60 17.80 -24.30
N THR A 320 17.08 17.12 -23.27
CA THR A 320 17.77 15.84 -23.42
C THR A 320 16.97 14.80 -22.67
N ASP A 321 16.18 14.02 -23.40
CA ASP A 321 15.70 12.68 -23.07
C ASP A 321 15.50 12.36 -21.58
N ASN A 322 14.65 13.13 -20.90
CA ASN A 322 14.15 12.79 -19.56
C ASN A 322 13.10 11.68 -19.70
N ASN A 323 13.49 10.53 -20.24
CA ASN A 323 12.66 9.34 -20.33
C ASN A 323 13.13 8.35 -19.27
N PHE A 324 12.17 7.84 -18.50
CA PHE A 324 12.40 6.62 -17.73
C PHE A 324 12.58 5.44 -18.69
N MET A 325 13.29 4.40 -18.25
CA MET A 325 13.44 3.19 -19.06
C MET A 325 12.28 2.25 -18.78
N LEU A 326 11.55 1.83 -19.83
CA LEU A 326 10.50 0.82 -19.71
C LEU A 326 11.04 -0.55 -20.11
N LEU A 327 10.98 -1.49 -19.17
CA LEU A 327 11.26 -2.91 -19.37
C LEU A 327 9.91 -3.66 -19.42
N PRO A 328 9.38 -3.92 -20.62
CA PRO A 328 8.11 -4.60 -20.76
C PRO A 328 8.24 -6.09 -20.44
N LEU A 329 7.26 -6.63 -19.73
CA LEU A 329 7.07 -8.06 -19.48
C LEU A 329 5.62 -8.45 -19.75
N VAL A 330 5.39 -9.15 -20.87
CA VAL A 330 4.07 -9.73 -21.16
C VAL A 330 4.02 -11.14 -20.59
N ALA A 331 3.30 -11.32 -19.49
CA ALA A 331 3.25 -12.55 -18.71
C ALA A 331 2.44 -13.67 -19.40
N GLY A 332 1.53 -13.31 -20.32
CA GLY A 332 0.71 -14.25 -21.07
C GLY A 332 -0.10 -15.16 -20.15
N LYS A 333 0.20 -16.46 -20.14
CA LYS A 333 -0.52 -17.47 -19.34
C LYS A 333 -0.13 -17.50 -17.86
N ILE A 334 0.99 -16.85 -17.48
CA ILE A 334 1.45 -16.82 -16.09
C ILE A 334 0.82 -15.61 -15.41
N HIS A 335 -0.37 -15.80 -14.83
CA HIS A 335 -1.15 -14.67 -14.33
C HIS A 335 -0.70 -14.15 -12.96
N SER A 336 -0.17 -15.00 -12.08
CA SER A 336 0.21 -14.60 -10.71
C SER A 336 1.05 -15.66 -9.99
N GLY A 337 1.39 -15.38 -8.73
CA GLY A 337 2.08 -16.30 -7.84
C GLY A 337 3.59 -16.36 -8.04
N LYS A 338 4.19 -17.43 -7.49
CA LYS A 338 5.65 -17.62 -7.47
C LYS A 338 6.26 -17.72 -8.87
N GLU A 339 5.55 -18.32 -9.82
CA GLU A 339 6.01 -18.44 -11.21
C GLU A 339 6.20 -17.07 -11.86
N LEU A 340 5.23 -16.16 -11.66
CA LEU A 340 5.35 -14.79 -12.16
C LEU A 340 6.49 -14.04 -11.47
N ALA A 341 6.67 -14.23 -10.16
CA ALA A 341 7.76 -13.59 -9.42
C ALA A 341 9.14 -14.02 -9.95
N VAL A 342 9.31 -15.30 -10.27
CA VAL A 342 10.55 -15.83 -10.87
C VAL A 342 10.76 -15.24 -12.26
N LEU A 343 9.71 -15.13 -13.07
CA LEU A 343 9.79 -14.52 -14.40
C LEU A 343 10.20 -13.05 -14.34
N ILE A 344 9.63 -12.27 -13.41
CA ILE A 344 10.00 -10.88 -13.16
C ILE A 344 11.49 -10.78 -12.78
N ASP A 345 11.92 -11.61 -11.82
CA ASP A 345 13.31 -11.64 -11.35
C ASP A 345 14.31 -12.00 -12.44
N GLN A 346 14.00 -13.01 -13.27
CA GLN A 346 14.82 -13.41 -14.42
C GLN A 346 14.88 -12.32 -15.49
N THR A 347 13.75 -11.66 -15.77
CA THR A 347 13.68 -10.55 -16.73
C THR A 347 14.59 -9.41 -16.29
N LEU A 348 14.52 -9.03 -15.01
CA LEU A 348 15.41 -8.03 -14.42
C LEU A 348 16.88 -8.46 -14.50
N ALA A 349 17.19 -9.71 -14.15
CA ALA A 349 18.55 -10.25 -14.20
C ALA A 349 19.18 -10.15 -15.61
N ASN A 350 18.41 -10.56 -16.62
CA ASN A 350 18.84 -10.52 -18.02
C ASN A 350 19.07 -9.08 -18.49
N TYR A 351 18.19 -8.17 -18.09
CA TYR A 351 18.35 -6.75 -18.41
C TYR A 351 19.62 -6.18 -17.76
N LEU A 352 19.81 -6.37 -16.45
CA LEU A 352 20.96 -5.83 -15.71
C LEU A 352 22.31 -6.42 -16.16
N THR A 353 22.31 -7.62 -16.74
CA THR A 353 23.52 -8.22 -17.34
C THR A 353 24.00 -7.42 -18.55
N ASN A 354 23.07 -6.91 -19.36
CA ASN A 354 23.37 -6.15 -20.58
C ASN A 354 23.42 -4.64 -20.33
N HIS A 355 22.75 -4.18 -19.28
CA HIS A 355 22.61 -2.78 -18.89
C HIS A 355 22.90 -2.65 -17.39
N PRO A 356 24.17 -2.60 -16.98
CA PRO A 356 24.54 -2.59 -15.57
C PRO A 356 24.04 -1.30 -14.90
N LEU A 357 23.02 -1.46 -14.05
CA LEU A 357 22.49 -0.42 -13.17
C LEU A 357 22.63 -0.87 -11.72
N GLN A 358 23.12 0.01 -10.85
CA GLN A 358 23.14 -0.24 -9.42
C GLN A 358 21.78 0.16 -8.84
N ILE A 359 20.80 -0.75 -8.83
CA ILE A 359 19.49 -0.46 -8.25
C ILE A 359 19.64 -0.33 -6.72
N GLU A 360 19.30 0.85 -6.20
CA GLU A 360 19.40 1.18 -4.78
C GLU A 360 18.03 1.22 -4.11
N LYS A 361 16.97 1.53 -4.86
CA LYS A 361 15.60 1.63 -4.32
C LYS A 361 14.63 0.81 -5.16
N VAL A 362 13.69 0.15 -4.51
CA VAL A 362 12.61 -0.58 -5.17
C VAL A 362 11.26 -0.14 -4.62
N TRP A 363 10.34 0.13 -5.53
CA TRP A 363 8.91 0.13 -5.22
C TRP A 363 8.20 -0.82 -6.18
N GLY A 364 7.24 -1.57 -5.67
CA GLY A 364 6.35 -2.33 -6.55
C GLY A 364 5.06 -2.70 -5.88
N ALA A 365 4.07 -3.07 -6.69
CA ALA A 365 2.79 -3.53 -6.21
C ALA A 365 2.22 -4.56 -7.18
N LEU A 366 1.83 -5.73 -6.66
CA LEU A 366 1.45 -6.88 -7.46
C LEU A 366 0.36 -7.68 -6.74
N GLU A 367 -0.09 -8.76 -7.39
CA GLU A 367 -0.83 -9.85 -6.75
C GLU A 367 -0.09 -10.41 -5.51
N ALA A 368 -0.83 -10.83 -4.49
CA ALA A 368 -0.29 -11.24 -3.19
C ALA A 368 0.78 -12.34 -3.25
N GLY A 369 0.52 -13.43 -3.95
CA GLY A 369 1.47 -14.53 -4.12
C GLY A 369 2.72 -14.07 -4.87
N THR A 370 2.56 -13.29 -5.94
CA THR A 370 3.67 -12.70 -6.70
C THR A 370 4.52 -11.78 -5.83
N ALA A 371 3.89 -10.80 -5.17
CA ALA A 371 4.56 -9.81 -4.33
C ALA A 371 5.34 -10.47 -3.19
N LYS A 372 4.74 -11.44 -2.50
CA LYS A 372 5.39 -12.16 -1.39
C LYS A 372 6.61 -12.94 -1.85
N ALA A 373 6.52 -13.67 -2.96
CA ALA A 373 7.66 -14.39 -3.53
C ALA A 373 8.75 -13.44 -4.03
N LEU A 374 8.36 -12.33 -4.67
CA LEU A 374 9.28 -11.39 -5.29
C LEU A 374 10.13 -10.61 -4.28
N ARG A 375 9.60 -10.29 -3.10
CA ARG A 375 10.35 -9.61 -2.02
C ARG A 375 11.69 -10.30 -1.73
N GLY A 376 11.66 -11.61 -1.51
CA GLY A 376 12.88 -12.37 -1.21
C GLY A 376 13.85 -12.42 -2.38
N LEU A 377 13.34 -12.61 -3.61
CA LEU A 377 14.16 -12.66 -4.83
C LEU A 377 14.89 -11.34 -5.08
N ILE A 378 14.16 -10.22 -5.02
CA ILE A 378 14.71 -8.88 -5.28
C ILE A 378 15.70 -8.46 -4.18
N GLN A 379 15.37 -8.71 -2.91
CA GLN A 379 16.29 -8.43 -1.81
C GLN A 379 17.60 -9.21 -1.95
N GLN A 380 17.52 -10.51 -2.26
CA GLN A 380 18.70 -11.34 -2.45
C GLN A 380 19.52 -10.89 -3.66
N ARG A 381 18.86 -10.53 -4.77
CA ARG A 381 19.53 -10.12 -6.01
C ARG A 381 20.26 -8.79 -5.87
N LEU A 382 19.62 -7.82 -5.24
CA LEU A 382 20.11 -6.44 -5.18
C LEU A 382 20.84 -6.12 -3.88
N GLY A 383 20.80 -7.01 -2.88
CA GLY A 383 21.43 -6.78 -1.58
C GLY A 383 20.79 -5.62 -0.81
N LEU A 384 19.50 -5.37 -1.02
CA LEU A 384 18.79 -4.22 -0.44
C LEU A 384 18.23 -4.54 0.94
N GLU A 385 18.33 -3.55 1.81
CA GLU A 385 17.61 -3.55 3.08
C GLU A 385 16.10 -3.39 2.85
N ARG A 386 15.30 -3.80 3.85
CA ARG A 386 13.84 -3.73 3.77
C ARG A 386 13.31 -2.31 3.56
N SER A 387 13.96 -1.31 4.16
CA SER A 387 13.59 0.11 4.01
C SER A 387 13.73 0.62 2.58
N ASP A 388 14.61 0.00 1.79
CA ASP A 388 14.92 0.40 0.43
C ASP A 388 14.16 -0.43 -0.61
N SER A 389 13.47 -1.50 -0.20
CA SER A 389 12.70 -2.38 -1.08
C SER A 389 11.27 -2.57 -0.59
N VAL A 390 10.35 -1.76 -1.11
CA VAL A 390 8.93 -1.76 -0.76
C VAL A 390 8.10 -2.42 -1.86
N ILE A 391 7.70 -3.69 -1.67
CA ILE A 391 6.81 -4.41 -2.60
C ILE A 391 5.48 -4.70 -1.91
N LYS A 392 4.38 -4.13 -2.40
CA LYS A 392 3.03 -4.18 -1.85
C LYS A 392 2.16 -5.25 -2.48
N VAL A 393 1.15 -5.67 -1.73
CA VAL A 393 0.05 -6.51 -2.21
C VAL A 393 -1.10 -5.58 -2.57
N TYR A 394 -1.50 -5.54 -3.84
CA TYR A 394 -2.65 -4.74 -4.28
C TYR A 394 -3.92 -5.58 -4.42
N TRP A 395 -3.78 -6.85 -4.77
CA TRP A 395 -4.92 -7.75 -4.93
C TRP A 395 -4.56 -9.20 -4.58
N ARG A 396 -5.59 -10.01 -4.41
CA ARG A 396 -5.52 -11.46 -4.20
C ARG A 396 -6.49 -12.10 -5.18
N LYS A 397 -6.09 -13.23 -5.78
CA LYS A 397 -7.05 -14.10 -6.42
C LYS A 397 -8.02 -14.61 -5.35
N ASP A 398 -9.32 -14.48 -5.60
CA ASP A 398 -10.36 -15.02 -4.72
C ASP A 398 -10.27 -16.54 -4.58
#